data_AF-A0A356AX24-F1
#
_entry.id   AF-A0A356AX24-F1
#
_cell.length_a   1.000
_cell.length_b   1.000
_cell.length_c   1.000
_cell.angle_alpha   90.00
_cell.angle_beta   90.00
_cell.angle_gamma   90.00
#
_symmetry.space_group_name_H-M   'P 1'
#
loop_
_entity.id
_entity.type
_entity.pdbx_description
1 polymer ?
#
loop_
_entity_poly.entity_id
_entity_poly.type
_entity_poly.pdbx_seq_one_letter_code
_entity_poly.pdbx_strand_id
1 'polypeptide(L)' 'MQASVDDYLDLCRKKGIEPEKTYRGSFNVRISPEFHKNLVIYSASHGQTLNATVEEAIRRFIR' A
#
# COMPACT_ATOMS: atom_id res chain seq x y z
N MET A 1 -6.53 6.16 20.42
CA MET A 1 -7.92 6.27 19.92
C MET A 1 -8.05 7.64 19.25
N GLN A 2 -8.22 7.63 17.93
CA GLN A 2 -8.53 8.69 16.92
C GLN A 2 -8.02 10.15 16.98
N ALA A 3 -7.31 10.66 18.00
CA ALA A 3 -7.07 12.11 18.14
C ALA A 3 -6.13 12.81 17.12
N SER A 4 -5.56 12.11 16.13
CA SER A 4 -4.53 12.69 15.23
C SER A 4 -5.00 12.97 13.80
N VAL A 5 -6.14 12.42 13.38
CA VAL A 5 -6.61 12.59 12.00
C VAL A 5 -7.40 13.88 11.86
N ASP A 6 -8.22 14.22 12.85
CA ASP A 6 -9.04 15.43 12.84
C ASP A 6 -8.18 16.71 12.92
N ASP A 7 -7.17 16.72 13.78
CA ASP A 7 -6.21 17.83 13.88
C ASP A 7 -5.41 18.03 12.59
N TYR A 8 -5.05 16.94 11.90
CA TYR A 8 -4.35 16.99 10.62
C TYR A 8 -5.23 17.58 9.51
N LEU A 9 -6.51 17.19 9.45
CA LEU A 9 -7.45 17.71 8.47
C LEU A 9 -7.80 19.18 8.71
N ASP A 10 -7.90 19.61 9.97
CA ASP A 10 -8.10 21.02 10.34
C ASP A 10 -6.88 21.88 10.00
N LEU A 11 -5.67 21.34 10.15
CA LEU A 11 -4.43 22.01 9.73
C LEU A 11 -4.36 22.17 8.21
N CYS A 12 -4.72 21.15 7.45
CA CYS A 12 -4.82 21.20 5.98
C CYS A 12 -5.83 22.26 5.53
N ARG A 13 -7.02 22.30 6.17
CA ARG A 13 -8.06 23.33 5.91
C ARG A 13 -7.56 24.75 6.21
N LYS A 14 -6.90 24.96 7.35
CA LYS A 14 -6.35 26.28 7.75
C LYS A 14 -5.23 26.77 6.84
N LYS A 15 -4.47 25.86 6.25
CA LYS A 15 -3.37 26.18 5.32
C LYS A 15 -3.82 26.31 3.86
N GLY A 16 -5.09 25.99 3.55
CA GLY A 16 -5.59 25.98 2.17
C GLY A 16 -4.91 24.93 1.28
N ILE A 17 -4.36 23.88 1.90
CA ILE A 17 -3.64 22.80 1.22
C ILE A 17 -4.61 21.61 1.16
N GLU A 18 -4.86 21.06 -0.03
CA GLU A 18 -5.59 19.79 -0.12
C GLU A 18 -4.79 18.73 0.64
N PRO A 19 -5.40 18.03 1.62
CA PRO A 19 -4.70 16.95 2.31
C PRO A 19 -4.21 15.96 1.25
N GLU A 20 -2.95 15.54 1.33
CA GLU A 20 -2.38 14.53 0.43
C GLU A 20 -3.41 13.43 0.25
N LYS A 21 -3.81 13.16 -1.00
CA LYS A 21 -4.70 12.03 -1.29
C LYS A 21 -4.02 10.82 -0.68
N THR A 22 -4.54 10.36 0.44
CA THR A 22 -4.15 9.08 1.00
C THR A 22 -4.27 8.09 -0.14
N TYR A 23 -3.15 7.53 -0.61
CA TYR A 23 -3.15 6.39 -1.53
C TYR A 23 -3.63 5.17 -0.75
N ARG A 24 -4.86 5.26 -0.23
CA ARG A 24 -5.61 4.22 0.45
C ARG A 24 -6.62 3.75 -0.58
N GLY A 25 -6.24 2.69 -1.28
CA GLY A 25 -7.07 2.10 -2.32
C GLY A 25 -6.63 0.67 -2.58
N SER A 26 -7.58 -0.16 -3.02
CA SER A 26 -7.27 -1.49 -3.55
C SER A 26 -6.56 -1.35 -4.88
N PHE A 27 -5.33 -1.86 -4.97
CA PHE A 27 -4.59 -1.94 -6.23
C PHE A 27 -4.88 -3.28 -6.92
N ASN A 28 -5.81 -3.25 -7.89
CA ASN A 28 -6.15 -4.44 -8.68
C ASN A 28 -5.20 -4.55 -9.88
N VAL A 29 -4.29 -5.51 -9.84
CA VAL A 29 -3.34 -5.80 -10.93
C VAL A 29 -3.61 -7.18 -11.52
N ARG A 30 -3.54 -7.28 -12.86
CA ARG A 30 -3.56 -8.57 -13.56
C ARG A 30 -2.13 -9.00 -13.80
N ILE A 31 -1.76 -10.15 -13.24
CA ILE A 31 -0.48 -10.82 -13.49
C ILE A 31 -0.74 -12.22 -14.04
N SER A 32 0.25 -12.82 -14.69
CA SER A 32 0.09 -14.19 -15.20
C SER A 32 -0.18 -15.16 -14.05
N PRO A 33 -0.97 -16.23 -14.26
CA PRO A 33 -1.24 -17.23 -13.22
C PRO A 33 0.03 -17.87 -12.66
N GLU A 34 1.08 -17.99 -13.48
CA GLU A 34 2.37 -18.52 -13.08
C GLU A 34 3.08 -17.59 -12.07
N PHE A 35 3.12 -16.28 -12.34
CA PHE A 35 3.69 -15.33 -11.39
C PHE A 35 2.88 -15.24 -10.10
N HIS A 36 1.55 -15.29 -10.20
CA HIS A 36 0.69 -15.33 -9.01
C HIS A 36 1.00 -16.56 -8.15
N LYS A 37 1.14 -17.75 -8.75
CA LYS A 37 1.50 -18.98 -8.03
C LYS A 37 2.85 -18.84 -7.34
N ASN A 38 3.86 -18.34 -8.04
CA ASN A 38 5.20 -18.17 -7.49
C ASN A 38 5.21 -17.16 -6.33
N LEU A 39 4.47 -16.06 -6.45
CA LEU A 39 4.28 -15.08 -5.38
C LEU A 39 3.60 -15.69 -4.14
N VAL A 40 2.56 -16.49 -4.31
CA VAL A 40 1.87 -17.17 -3.19
C VAL A 40 2.82 -18.11 -2.46
N ILE A 41 3.59 -18.93 -3.19
CA ILE A 41 4.58 -19.84 -2.60
C ILE A 41 5.66 -19.07 -1.84
N TYR A 42 6.18 -18.00 -2.45
CA TYR A 42 7.18 -17.14 -1.80
C TYR A 42 6.63 -16.49 -0.53
N SER A 43 5.43 -15.93 -0.59
CA SER A 43 4.78 -15.28 0.55
C SER A 43 4.63 -16.27 1.71
N ALA A 44 4.14 -17.48 1.41
CA ALA A 44 3.95 -18.54 2.40
C ALA A 44 5.28 -18.99 3.03
N SER A 45 6.34 -19.16 2.24
CA SER A 45 7.64 -19.58 2.77
C SER A 45 8.34 -18.52 3.63
N HIS A 46 7.99 -17.25 3.46
CA HIS A 46 8.54 -16.12 4.22
C HIS A 46 7.60 -15.63 5.33
N GLY A 47 6.45 -16.30 5.55
CA GLY A 47 5.46 -15.85 6.54
C GLY A 47 4.84 -14.48 6.23
N GLN A 48 4.86 -14.08 4.96
CA GLN A 48 4.35 -12.80 4.48
C GLN A 48 2.96 -12.97 3.83
N THR A 49 2.22 -11.87 3.74
CA THR A 49 1.01 -11.84 2.90
C THR A 49 1.37 -11.59 1.44
N LEU A 50 0.50 -12.00 0.52
CA LEU A 50 0.69 -11.74 -0.91
C LEU A 50 0.91 -10.25 -1.21
N ASN A 51 0.13 -9.38 -0.55
CA ASN A 51 0.26 -7.94 -0.71
C ASN A 51 1.61 -7.42 -0.21
N ALA A 52 2.12 -7.92 0.91
CA ALA A 52 3.43 -7.52 1.43
C ALA A 52 4.56 -7.90 0.46
N THR A 53 4.51 -9.11 -0.11
CA THR A 53 5.49 -9.54 -1.11
C THR A 53 5.38 -8.71 -2.41
N VAL A 54 4.16 -8.36 -2.84
CA VAL A 54 3.95 -7.46 -3.99
C VAL A 54 4.52 -6.07 -3.72
N GLU A 55 4.29 -5.52 -2.53
CA GLU A 55 4.86 -4.24 -2.11
C GLU A 55 6.39 -4.27 -2.10
N GLU A 56 6.99 -5.36 -1.60
CA GLU A 56 8.44 -5.55 -1.61
C GLU A 56 8.99 -5.57 -3.05
N ALA A 57 8.34 -6.29 -3.97
CA ALA A 57 8.74 -6.33 -5.36
C ALA A 57 8.65 -4.95 -6.02
N ILE A 58 7.57 -4.20 -5.75
CA ILE A 58 7.40 -2.83 -6.23
C ILE A 58 8.51 -1.92 -5.66
N ARG A 59 8.82 -2.02 -4.37
CA ARG A 59 9.87 -1.23 -3.72
C ARG A 59 11.25 -1.47 -4.34
N ARG A 60 11.57 -2.72 -4.69
CA ARG A 60 12.82 -3.07 -5.38
C ARG A 60 12.92 -2.46 -6.78
N PHE A 61 11.79 -2.22 -7.45
CA PHE A 61 11.74 -1.67 -8.80
C PHE A 61 11.83 -0.13 -8.82
N ILE A 62 11.18 0.55 -7.88
CA ILE A 62 10.98 2.02 -7.97
C ILE A 62 12.17 2.84 -7.43
N ARG A 63 13.05 2.26 -6.59
CA ARG A 63 14.18 2.94 -5.90
C ARG A 63 13.85 4.27 -5.22
#